data_AF-A0A496QFT4-F1
#
_entry.id   AF-A0A496QFT4-F1
#
_cell.length_a   1.000
_cell.length_b   1.000
_cell.length_c   1.000
_cell.angle_alpha   90.00
_cell.angle_beta   90.00
_cell.angle_gamma   90.00
#
_symmetry.space_group_name_H-M   'P 1'
#
loop_
_entity.id
_entity.type
_entity.pdbx_description
1 polymer ?
#
loop_
_entity_poly.entity_id
_entity_poly.type
_entity_poly.pdbx_seq_one_letter_code
_entity_poly.pdbx_strand_id
1 'polypeptide(L)'
;MKKVLLSTLVIVVAVLAFGKFSLGANSLIAASYVIDPSATPFVGVVESIDARVTLGMFHGGLMTPFMIFAFSSDVGSDMTAFPPGLVWYAYAGGHLPFGRMYAIGDLGVLVSLGGVLPDFVVLRVGGGMKLGMHGFVEFTTLAALQDIGNTIGRLFTLEFGYTF
;
A
#
# COMPACT_ATOMS: atom_id res chain seq x y z
N MET A 1 -21.43 -21.35 -10.59
CA MET A 1 -20.15 -22.01 -10.23
C MET A 1 -19.22 -22.20 -11.42
N LYS A 2 -19.57 -22.95 -12.48
CA LYS A 2 -18.68 -23.16 -13.65
C LYS A 2 -18.21 -21.87 -14.35
N LYS A 3 -19.10 -20.87 -14.50
CA LYS A 3 -18.76 -19.57 -15.11
C LYS A 3 -17.75 -18.78 -14.26
N VAL A 4 -17.91 -18.75 -12.94
CA VAL A 4 -17.01 -18.05 -12.02
C VAL A 4 -15.63 -18.69 -12.05
N LEU A 5 -15.54 -20.02 -11.95
CA LEU A 5 -14.28 -20.77 -12.05
C LEU A 5 -13.57 -20.52 -13.38
N LEU A 6 -14.30 -20.52 -14.49
CA LEU A 6 -13.74 -20.22 -15.81
C LEU A 6 -13.24 -18.78 -15.89
N SER A 7 -14.01 -17.81 -15.38
CA SER A 7 -13.60 -16.39 -15.33
C SER A 7 -12.35 -16.21 -14.47
N THR A 8 -12.29 -16.84 -13.30
CA THR A 8 -11.10 -16.83 -12.43
C THR A 8 -9.90 -17.45 -13.15
N LEU A 9 -10.07 -18.60 -13.82
CA LEU A 9 -9.00 -19.24 -14.58
C LEU A 9 -8.49 -18.34 -15.71
N VAL A 10 -9.38 -17.71 -16.48
CA VAL A 10 -9.01 -16.79 -17.55
C VAL A 10 -8.24 -15.60 -17.00
N ILE A 11 -8.67 -15.03 -15.87
CA ILE A 11 -7.96 -13.92 -15.20
C ILE A 11 -6.57 -14.38 -14.74
N VAL A 12 -6.46 -15.54 -14.09
CA VAL A 12 -5.19 -16.08 -13.62
C VAL A 12 -4.24 -16.34 -14.78
N VAL A 13 -4.71 -16.96 -15.87
CA VAL A 13 -3.88 -17.20 -17.07
C VAL A 13 -3.46 -15.89 -17.72
N ALA A 14 -4.35 -14.90 -17.82
CA ALA A 14 -4.00 -13.59 -18.37
C ALA A 14 -2.97 -12.86 -17.50
N VAL A 15 -3.09 -12.93 -16.18
CA VAL A 15 -2.12 -12.40 -15.22
C VAL A 15 -0.77 -13.10 -15.36
N LEU A 16 -0.75 -14.43 -15.46
CA LEU A 16 0.50 -15.18 -15.61
C LEU A 16 1.17 -14.94 -16.96
N ALA A 17 0.39 -14.77 -18.03
CA ALA A 17 0.92 -14.61 -19.39
C ALA A 17 1.35 -13.17 -19.71
N PHE A 18 0.66 -12.16 -19.16
CA PHE A 18 0.83 -10.76 -19.56
C PHE A 18 1.08 -9.81 -18.38
N GLY A 19 0.94 -10.29 -17.15
CA GLY A 19 1.19 -9.51 -15.95
C GLY A 19 2.68 -9.29 -15.74
N LYS A 20 3.04 -8.06 -15.37
CA LYS A 20 4.36 -7.76 -14.81
C LYS A 20 4.28 -7.86 -13.31
N PHE A 21 5.10 -8.73 -12.74
CA PHE A 21 5.21 -8.87 -11.30
C PHE A 21 6.22 -7.86 -10.77
N SER A 22 5.92 -7.23 -9.64
CA SER A 22 6.85 -6.36 -8.93
C SER A 22 6.78 -6.57 -7.44
N LEU A 23 7.92 -6.36 -6.78
CA LEU A 23 8.05 -6.37 -5.33
C LEU A 23 8.55 -5.00 -4.88
N GLY A 24 7.85 -4.38 -3.93
CA GLY A 24 8.18 -3.09 -3.34
C GLY A 24 8.43 -3.19 -1.84
N ALA A 25 9.32 -2.35 -1.33
CA ALA A 25 9.41 -1.99 0.08
C ALA A 25 8.72 -0.63 0.26
N ASN A 26 7.72 -0.58 1.13
CA ASN A 26 6.86 0.58 1.33
C ASN A 26 6.93 1.06 2.78
N SER A 27 7.17 2.35 2.97
CA SER A 27 7.18 3.01 4.27
C SER A 27 5.96 3.92 4.39
N LEU A 28 5.00 3.55 5.22
CA LEU A 28 3.86 4.40 5.58
C LEU A 28 4.27 5.30 6.74
N ILE A 29 4.23 6.62 6.50
CA ILE A 29 4.51 7.64 7.50
C ILE A 29 3.18 8.20 7.96
N ALA A 30 2.90 8.06 9.26
CA ALA A 30 1.68 8.55 9.89
C ALA A 30 2.00 9.17 11.25
N ALA A 31 1.38 10.31 11.56
CA ALA A 31 1.43 10.85 12.91
C ALA A 31 0.26 10.31 13.73
N SER A 32 0.47 10.06 15.02
CA SER A 32 -0.49 9.41 15.91
C SER A 32 -1.83 10.12 15.97
N TYR A 33 -1.82 11.46 16.01
CA TYR A 33 -3.02 12.28 16.02
C TYR A 33 -3.88 12.20 14.74
N VAL A 34 -3.33 11.64 13.65
CA VAL A 34 -4.07 11.37 12.40
C VAL A 34 -4.88 10.09 12.52
N ILE A 35 -4.44 9.15 13.36
CA ILE A 35 -5.07 7.85 13.58
C ILE A 35 -5.98 7.92 14.82
N ASP A 36 -5.50 8.54 15.89
CA ASP A 36 -6.21 8.77 17.15
C ASP A 36 -5.80 10.13 17.74
N PRO A 37 -6.66 11.16 17.66
CA PRO A 37 -6.39 12.49 18.23
C PRO A 37 -6.14 12.50 19.75
N SER A 38 -6.55 11.44 20.46
CA SER A 38 -6.37 11.31 21.92
C SER A 38 -5.07 10.58 22.30
N ALA A 39 -4.37 10.00 21.34
CA ALA A 39 -3.11 9.31 21.57
C ALA A 39 -1.97 10.29 21.88
N THR A 40 -0.99 9.85 22.68
CA THR A 40 0.26 10.58 22.89
C THR A 40 0.90 10.92 21.53
N PRO A 41 1.38 12.16 21.30
CA PRO A 41 2.02 12.52 20.04
C PRO A 41 3.22 11.62 19.73
N PHE A 42 3.13 10.88 18.63
CA PHE A 42 4.23 10.13 18.05
C PHE A 42 4.15 10.16 16.51
N VAL A 43 5.29 9.99 15.84
CA VAL A 43 5.35 9.71 14.41
C VAL A 43 5.67 8.22 14.24
N GLY A 44 4.78 7.51 13.59
CA GLY A 44 4.93 6.11 13.22
C GLY A 44 5.40 5.99 11.78
N VAL A 45 6.43 5.16 11.56
CA VAL A 45 6.81 4.65 10.24
C VAL A 45 6.52 3.15 10.24
N VAL A 46 5.62 2.72 9.38
CA VAL A 46 5.26 1.30 9.20
C VAL A 46 5.91 0.82 7.92
N GLU A 47 6.86 -0.10 8.04
CA GLU A 47 7.51 -0.74 6.91
C GLU A 47 6.73 -1.98 6.47
N SER A 48 6.55 -2.10 5.17
CA SER A 48 5.74 -3.13 4.53
C SER A 48 6.40 -3.65 3.27
N ILE A 49 6.06 -4.88 2.91
CA ILE A 49 6.38 -5.46 1.60
C ILE A 49 5.11 -5.42 0.75
N ASP A 50 5.24 -4.94 -0.48
CA ASP A 50 4.16 -4.84 -1.46
C ASP A 50 4.43 -5.77 -2.65
N ALA A 51 3.57 -6.76 -2.85
CA ALA A 51 3.58 -7.61 -4.03
C ALA A 51 2.49 -7.13 -5.00
N ARG A 52 2.89 -6.75 -6.21
CA ARG A 52 1.99 -6.14 -7.20
C ARG A 52 2.09 -6.84 -8.55
N VAL A 53 0.94 -6.97 -9.20
CA VAL A 53 0.81 -7.39 -10.59
C VAL A 53 0.26 -6.23 -11.40
N THR A 54 0.90 -5.94 -12.52
CA THR A 54 0.49 -4.89 -13.44
C THR A 54 0.08 -5.47 -14.80
N LEU A 55 -1.10 -5.12 -15.29
CA LEU A 55 -1.62 -5.49 -16.60
C LEU A 55 -2.07 -4.23 -17.37
N GLY A 56 -1.27 -3.81 -18.34
CA GLY A 56 -1.57 -2.61 -19.13
C GLY A 56 -1.46 -1.34 -18.29
N MET A 57 -2.60 -0.69 -18.02
CA MET A 57 -2.73 0.48 -17.13
C MET A 57 -3.29 0.14 -15.76
N PHE A 58 -3.67 -1.12 -15.54
CA PHE A 58 -4.29 -1.57 -14.30
C PHE A 58 -3.28 -2.34 -13.47
N HIS A 59 -3.42 -2.25 -12.15
CA HIS A 59 -2.63 -3.05 -11.24
C HIS A 59 -3.51 -3.56 -10.09
N GLY A 60 -3.08 -4.67 -9.51
CA GLY A 60 -3.59 -5.18 -8.26
C GLY A 60 -2.43 -5.63 -7.41
N GLY A 61 -2.52 -5.44 -6.10
CA GLY A 61 -1.45 -5.81 -5.20
C GLY A 61 -1.92 -6.13 -3.80
N LEU A 62 -0.96 -6.62 -3.04
CA LEU A 62 -1.14 -7.09 -1.69
C LEU A 62 0.08 -6.69 -0.88
N MET A 63 -0.15 -5.83 0.11
CA MET A 63 0.87 -5.30 0.99
C MET A 63 0.69 -5.84 2.40
N THR A 64 1.79 -6.14 3.09
CA THR A 64 1.74 -6.54 4.51
C THR A 64 2.85 -5.84 5.31
N PRO A 65 2.52 -5.24 6.47
CA PRO A 65 3.51 -4.64 7.35
C PRO A 65 4.32 -5.72 8.06
N PHE A 66 5.60 -5.42 8.31
CA PHE A 66 6.49 -6.31 9.06
C PHE A 66 7.27 -5.60 10.18
N MET A 67 7.26 -4.26 10.21
CA MET A 67 7.98 -3.48 11.21
C MET A 67 7.32 -2.14 11.44
N ILE A 68 7.34 -1.68 12.69
CA ILE A 68 6.85 -0.37 13.10
C ILE A 68 7.96 0.35 13.87
N PHE A 69 8.30 1.55 13.42
CA PHE A 69 9.14 2.49 14.13
C PHE A 69 8.25 3.60 14.68
N ALA A 70 8.31 3.84 15.98
CA ALA A 70 7.58 4.93 16.61
C ALA A 70 8.57 5.92 17.22
N PHE A 71 8.38 7.20 16.98
CA PHE A 71 9.15 8.28 17.60
C PHE A 71 8.23 9.22 18.36
N SER A 72 8.46 9.38 19.66
CA SER A 72 7.77 10.35 20.51
C SER A 72 8.79 11.27 21.19
N SER A 73 8.44 12.55 21.33
CA SER A 73 9.27 13.52 22.07
C SER A 73 9.44 13.15 23.54
N ASP A 74 8.46 12.44 24.10
CA ASP A 74 8.36 12.23 25.55
C ASP A 74 8.92 10.87 25.97
N VAL A 75 8.87 9.88 25.08
CA VAL A 75 9.24 8.47 25.36
C VAL A 75 10.49 8.03 24.57
N GLY A 76 10.90 8.80 23.55
CA GLY A 76 12.02 8.45 22.67
C GLY A 76 11.59 7.62 21.46
N SER A 77 12.53 6.86 20.90
CA SER A 77 12.28 5.97 19.75
C SER A 77 12.08 4.53 20.19
N ASP A 78 11.06 3.87 19.65
CA ASP A 78 10.83 2.44 19.80
C ASP A 78 10.73 1.75 18.43
N MET A 79 11.19 0.51 18.36
CA MET A 79 11.11 -0.32 17.15
C MET A 79 10.49 -1.66 17.53
N THR A 80 9.29 -1.90 17.04
CA THR A 80 8.54 -3.13 17.29
C THR A 80 8.41 -3.92 15.99
N ALA A 81 8.82 -5.18 16.03
CA ALA A 81 8.54 -6.11 14.93
C ALA A 81 7.03 -6.38 14.87
N PHE A 82 6.46 -6.29 13.68
CA PHE A 82 5.06 -6.62 13.44
C PHE A 82 5.01 -7.95 12.71
N PRO A 83 4.41 -9.02 13.26
CA PRO A 83 4.37 -10.31 12.57
C PRO A 83 3.72 -10.16 11.20
N PRO A 84 4.45 -10.45 10.10
CA PRO A 84 3.92 -10.30 8.77
C PRO A 84 2.74 -11.26 8.57
N GLY A 85 1.73 -10.79 7.83
CA GLY A 85 0.53 -11.56 7.52
C GLY A 85 -0.62 -11.45 8.52
N LEU A 86 -0.47 -10.72 9.63
CA LEU A 86 -1.60 -10.38 10.52
C LEU A 86 -2.50 -9.28 9.94
N VAL A 87 -1.90 -8.38 9.17
CA VAL A 87 -2.60 -7.29 8.48
C VAL A 87 -2.21 -7.33 7.02
N TRP A 88 -3.20 -7.13 6.16
CA TRP A 88 -3.03 -7.08 4.72
C TRP A 88 -3.73 -5.85 4.16
N TYR A 89 -3.09 -5.16 3.24
CA TYR A 89 -3.72 -4.16 2.41
C TYR A 89 -3.84 -4.72 1.00
N ALA A 90 -5.05 -5.12 0.62
CA ALA A 90 -5.36 -5.62 -0.70
C ALA A 90 -5.95 -4.48 -1.53
N TYR A 91 -5.37 -4.18 -2.69
CA TYR A 91 -5.76 -3.02 -3.47
C TYR A 91 -5.78 -3.30 -4.97
N ALA A 92 -6.56 -2.49 -5.68
CA ALA A 92 -6.62 -2.48 -7.13
C ALA A 92 -6.83 -1.06 -7.65
N GLY A 93 -6.17 -0.75 -8.76
CA GLY A 93 -6.21 0.59 -9.33
C GLY A 93 -5.54 0.66 -10.68
N GLY A 94 -5.05 1.85 -11.00
CA GLY A 94 -4.41 2.12 -12.27
C GLY A 94 -3.25 3.08 -12.17
N HIS A 95 -2.44 3.05 -13.23
CA HIS A 95 -1.33 3.95 -13.45
C HIS A 95 -1.48 4.60 -14.83
N LEU A 96 -1.34 5.93 -14.86
CA LEU A 96 -1.36 6.71 -16.09
C LEU A 96 0.07 7.12 -16.45
N PRO A 97 0.71 6.49 -17.45
CA PRO A 97 2.10 6.75 -17.78
C PRO A 97 2.30 8.05 -18.56
N PHE A 98 3.36 8.78 -18.23
CA PHE A 98 3.86 9.96 -18.96
C PHE A 98 5.40 9.93 -18.99
N GLY A 99 5.93 9.15 -19.95
CA GLY A 99 7.37 8.94 -20.10
C GLY A 99 7.94 8.04 -19.01
N ARG A 100 8.94 8.56 -18.27
CA ARG A 100 9.53 7.85 -17.11
C ARG A 100 8.72 8.01 -15.83
N MET A 101 7.80 8.97 -15.79
CA MET A 101 6.93 9.22 -14.66
C MET A 101 5.53 8.66 -14.93
N TYR A 102 4.74 8.49 -13.88
CA TYR A 102 3.34 8.10 -13.98
C TYR A 102 2.56 8.59 -12.77
N ALA A 103 1.26 8.80 -12.95
CA ALA A 103 0.32 9.02 -11.86
C ALA A 103 -0.26 7.67 -11.45
N ILE A 104 -0.52 7.48 -10.17
CA ILE A 104 -1.12 6.26 -9.63
C ILE A 104 -2.36 6.64 -8.81
N GLY A 105 -3.38 5.79 -8.91
CA GLY A 105 -4.56 5.84 -8.07
C GLY A 105 -5.13 4.45 -7.86
N ASP A 106 -5.39 4.08 -6.62
CA ASP A 106 -5.99 2.80 -6.25
C ASP A 106 -6.92 2.90 -5.05
N LEU A 107 -7.81 1.92 -4.96
CA LEU A 107 -8.63 1.68 -3.80
C LEU A 107 -8.24 0.33 -3.23
N GLY A 108 -8.09 0.27 -1.92
CA GLY A 108 -7.83 -0.97 -1.22
C GLY A 108 -8.56 -1.09 0.09
N VAL A 109 -8.52 -2.31 0.62
CA VAL A 109 -9.13 -2.68 1.88
C VAL A 109 -8.03 -3.21 2.79
N LEU A 110 -7.99 -2.68 4.01
CA LEU A 110 -7.19 -3.25 5.08
C LEU A 110 -7.97 -4.42 5.67
N VAL A 111 -7.35 -5.60 5.67
CA VAL A 111 -7.88 -6.84 6.23
C VAL A 111 -7.03 -7.19 7.44
N SER A 112 -7.65 -7.18 8.63
CA SER A 112 -6.99 -7.57 9.87
C SER A 112 -7.42 -8.97 10.31
N LEU A 113 -6.47 -9.90 10.38
CA LEU A 113 -6.71 -11.22 10.94
C LEU A 113 -6.73 -11.13 12.48
N GLY A 114 -7.82 -11.59 13.09
CA GLY A 114 -7.99 -11.53 14.55
C GLY A 114 -8.45 -10.18 15.09
N GLY A 115 -8.82 -9.22 14.23
CA GLY A 115 -9.40 -7.94 14.64
C GLY A 115 -8.41 -6.99 15.32
N VAL A 116 -7.12 -7.10 15.00
CA VAL A 116 -6.05 -6.26 15.56
C VAL A 116 -6.22 -4.80 15.14
N LEU A 117 -6.78 -4.56 13.95
CA LEU A 117 -7.13 -3.23 13.43
C LEU A 117 -8.54 -3.23 12.84
N PRO A 118 -9.23 -2.09 12.82
CA PRO A 118 -10.49 -1.95 12.09
C PRO A 118 -10.27 -2.14 10.59
N ASP A 119 -11.27 -2.69 9.90
CA ASP A 119 -11.25 -2.75 8.44
C ASP A 119 -11.49 -1.35 7.87
N PHE A 120 -10.54 -0.87 7.08
CA PHE A 120 -10.61 0.44 6.43
C PHE A 120 -10.61 0.30 4.91
N VAL A 121 -11.33 1.21 4.25
CA VAL A 121 -11.20 1.39 2.80
C VAL A 121 -10.31 2.59 2.59
N VAL A 122 -9.20 2.38 1.89
CA VAL A 122 -8.19 3.40 1.69
C VAL A 122 -8.15 3.78 0.21
N LEU A 123 -8.25 5.07 -0.05
CA LEU A 123 -7.90 5.67 -1.33
C LEU A 123 -6.44 6.06 -1.30
N ARG A 124 -5.66 5.57 -2.26
CA ARG A 124 -4.27 5.96 -2.47
C ARG A 124 -4.15 6.69 -3.78
N VAL A 125 -3.46 7.83 -3.77
CA VAL A 125 -3.22 8.65 -4.97
C VAL A 125 -1.82 9.22 -4.92
N GLY A 126 -1.13 9.27 -6.04
CA GLY A 126 0.21 9.82 -6.08
C GLY A 126 0.86 9.73 -7.44
N GLY A 127 2.18 9.62 -7.42
CA GLY A 127 2.98 9.43 -8.63
C GLY A 127 4.22 8.61 -8.37
N GLY A 128 4.77 8.07 -9.46
CA GLY A 128 6.01 7.32 -9.43
C GLY A 128 6.91 7.64 -10.60
N MET A 129 8.14 7.17 -10.48
CA MET A 129 9.19 7.31 -11.48
C MET A 129 9.92 5.98 -11.65
N LYS A 130 10.13 5.58 -12.91
CA LYS A 130 10.95 4.43 -13.28
C LYS A 130 12.44 4.78 -13.13
N LEU A 131 13.16 3.93 -12.39
CA LEU A 131 14.60 3.96 -12.16
C LEU A 131 15.27 2.90 -13.05
N GLY A 132 15.47 3.23 -14.32
CA GLY A 132 16.02 2.30 -15.31
C GLY A 132 14.99 1.30 -15.82
N MET A 133 15.44 0.05 -16.08
CA MET A 133 14.58 -0.99 -16.66
C MET A 133 13.67 -1.66 -15.63
N HIS A 134 14.17 -1.86 -14.41
CA HIS A 134 13.50 -2.70 -13.41
C HIS A 134 13.12 -1.94 -12.14
N GLY A 135 13.85 -0.88 -11.77
CA GLY A 135 13.58 -0.13 -10.56
C GLY A 135 12.44 0.87 -10.73
N PHE A 136 11.76 1.19 -9.64
CA PHE A 136 10.88 2.35 -9.54
C PHE A 136 10.86 2.93 -8.12
N VAL A 137 10.41 4.17 -8.02
CA VAL A 137 10.07 4.84 -6.76
C VAL A 137 8.68 5.43 -6.87
N GLU A 138 7.84 5.30 -5.85
CA GLU A 138 6.51 5.89 -5.75
C GLU A 138 6.36 6.72 -4.50
N PHE A 139 5.69 7.85 -4.62
CA PHE A 139 5.25 8.66 -3.50
C PHE A 139 3.74 8.84 -3.60
N THR A 140 3.02 8.47 -2.55
CA THR A 140 1.55 8.56 -2.54
C THR A 140 1.04 9.15 -1.25
N THR A 141 -0.15 9.74 -1.32
CA THR A 141 -0.95 10.08 -0.15
C THR A 141 -2.12 9.11 -0.02
N LEU A 142 -2.52 8.85 1.22
CA LEU A 142 -3.58 7.93 1.56
C LEU A 142 -4.71 8.69 2.27
N ALA A 143 -5.93 8.25 2.04
CA ALA A 143 -7.08 8.73 2.78
C ALA A 143 -7.99 7.55 3.12
N ALA A 144 -8.32 7.40 4.40
CA ALA A 144 -9.35 6.46 4.82
C ALA A 144 -10.70 7.06 4.42
N LEU A 145 -11.46 6.37 3.56
CA LEU A 145 -12.72 6.91 3.03
C LEU A 145 -13.76 7.15 4.13
N GLN A 146 -13.71 6.36 5.20
CA GLN A 146 -14.56 6.50 6.37
C GLN A 146 -14.26 7.78 7.19
N ASP A 147 -13.04 8.30 7.10
CA ASP A 147 -12.60 9.50 7.83
C ASP A 147 -11.71 10.40 6.95
N ILE A 148 -12.21 10.70 5.75
CA ILE A 148 -11.44 11.40 4.73
C ILE A 148 -11.01 12.80 5.20
N GLY A 149 -11.86 13.47 6.00
CA GLY A 149 -11.61 14.82 6.50
C GLY A 149 -10.39 14.92 7.42
N ASN A 150 -10.08 13.85 8.16
CA ASN A 150 -8.92 13.82 9.06
C ASN A 150 -7.68 13.16 8.45
N THR A 151 -7.84 12.33 7.42
CA THR A 151 -6.74 11.53 6.86
C THR A 151 -6.13 12.09 5.57
N ILE A 152 -6.92 12.79 4.74
CA ILE A 152 -6.44 13.30 3.45
C ILE A 152 -5.26 14.27 3.62
N GLY A 153 -4.17 14.02 2.89
CA GLY A 153 -2.97 14.85 2.94
C GLY A 153 -2.19 14.75 4.26
N ARG A 154 -2.48 13.75 5.10
CA ARG A 154 -1.76 13.51 6.36
C ARG A 154 -1.08 12.15 6.44
N LEU A 155 -1.48 11.22 5.58
CA LEU A 155 -0.85 9.91 5.43
C LEU A 155 -0.09 9.88 4.11
N PHE A 156 1.16 9.43 4.19
CA PHE A 156 2.04 9.36 3.03
C PHE A 156 2.77 8.03 2.99
N THR A 157 2.97 7.49 1.79
CA THR A 157 3.90 6.38 1.61
C THR A 157 5.00 6.73 0.62
N LEU A 158 6.16 6.17 0.88
CA LEU A 158 7.27 6.10 -0.05
C LEU A 158 7.54 4.63 -0.34
N GLU A 159 7.61 4.26 -1.62
CA GLU A 159 7.87 2.90 -2.05
C GLU A 159 9.07 2.84 -2.99
N PHE A 160 9.94 1.87 -2.77
CA PHE A 160 10.98 1.48 -3.72
C PHE A 160 10.73 0.06 -4.17
N GLY A 161 10.68 -0.18 -5.48
CA GLY A 161 10.38 -1.51 -5.97
C GLY A 161 11.16 -1.93 -7.20
N TYR A 162 11.03 -3.22 -7.48
CA TYR A 162 11.67 -3.92 -8.58
C TYR A 162 10.61 -4.67 -9.40
N THR A 163 10.62 -4.47 -10.71
CA THR A 163 9.78 -5.20 -11.68
C THR A 163 10.58 -6.31 -12.33
N PHE A 164 10.06 -7.53 -12.29
CA PHE A 164 10.66 -8.74 -12.86
C PHE A 164 10.33 -8.91 -14.35
#